data_AF-A0A1Q5ARH0-F1
#
_entry.id   AF-A0A1Q5ARH0-F1
#
_cell.length_a   1.000
_cell.length_b   1.000
_cell.length_c   1.000
_cell.angle_alpha   90.00
_cell.angle_beta   90.00
_cell.angle_gamma   90.00
#
_symmetry.space_group_name_H-M   'P 1'
#
loop_
_entity.id
_entity.type
_entity.pdbx_description
1 polymer ?
#
loop_
_entity_poly.entity_id
_entity_poly.type
_entity_poly.pdbx_seq_one_letter_code
_entity_poly.pdbx_strand_id
1 'polypeptide(L)'
;MAMKALFCYLDVSLPETLRRHVTRPEASEFTTENMTSWYSAHDILGWPGELVIDETSTTEDTITTIAAASGLPQAGHDNDLLPAVP
;
A
#
# COMPACT_ATOMS: atom_id res chain seq x y z
N MET A 1 10.69 -20.62 15.74
CA MET A 1 9.54 -19.96 15.08
C MET A 1 9.84 -19.89 13.60
N ALA A 2 8.90 -20.26 12.73
CA ALA A 2 9.05 -20.05 11.29
C ALA A 2 8.83 -18.57 10.97
N MET A 3 9.57 -18.03 10.00
CA MET A 3 9.37 -16.66 9.51
C MET A 3 8.03 -16.57 8.77
N LYS A 4 7.19 -15.61 9.16
CA LYS A 4 5.88 -15.36 8.53
C LYS A 4 5.98 -14.08 7.70
N ALA A 5 5.66 -14.17 6.41
CA ALA A 5 5.48 -13.02 5.53
C ALA A 5 3.99 -12.83 5.26
N LEU A 6 3.55 -11.57 5.12
CA LEU A 6 2.22 -11.19 4.69
C LEU A 6 2.36 -10.32 3.44
N PHE A 7 1.64 -10.67 2.38
CA PHE A 7 1.60 -9.91 1.14
C PHE A 7 0.28 -9.17 1.06
N CYS A 8 0.34 -7.87 0.77
CA CYS A 8 -0.82 -7.01 0.64
C CYS A 8 -0.71 -6.24 -0.69
N TYR A 9 -1.77 -6.27 -1.48
CA TYR A 9 -1.93 -5.52 -2.72
C TYR A 9 -3.02 -4.46 -2.54
N LEU A 10 -2.69 -3.20 -2.83
CA LEU A 10 -3.68 -2.12 -2.86
C LEU A 10 -4.25 -2.06 -4.28
N ASP A 11 -5.50 -2.50 -4.44
CA ASP A 11 -6.17 -2.54 -5.74
C ASP A 11 -6.71 -1.16 -6.09
N VAL A 12 -5.81 -0.30 -6.57
CA VAL A 12 -6.10 1.08 -6.92
C VAL A 12 -6.29 1.21 -8.42
N SER A 13 -7.39 1.84 -8.82
CA SER A 13 -7.70 2.04 -10.23
C SER A 13 -6.71 3.01 -10.89
N LEU A 14 -6.49 2.88 -12.21
CA LEU A 14 -5.69 3.86 -12.97
C LEU A 14 -6.23 5.31 -12.81
N PRO A 15 -7.55 5.58 -12.90
CA PRO A 15 -8.08 6.92 -12.66
C PRO A 15 -7.71 7.48 -11.28
N GLU A 16 -7.81 6.67 -10.22
CA GLU A 16 -7.46 7.11 -8.87
C GLU A 16 -5.96 7.32 -8.72
N THR A 17 -5.14 6.45 -9.33
CA THR A 17 -3.68 6.57 -9.35
C THR A 17 -3.25 7.90 -9.99
N LEU A 18 -3.82 8.23 -11.15
CA LEU A 18 -3.56 9.50 -11.84
C LEU A 18 -4.03 10.71 -11.03
N ARG A 19 -5.23 10.63 -10.42
CA ARG A 19 -5.78 11.70 -9.58
C ARG A 19 -4.93 11.99 -8.35
N ARG A 20 -4.33 10.97 -7.73
CA ARG A 20 -3.42 11.16 -6.58
C ARG A 20 -2.05 11.67 -7.02
N HIS A 21 -1.53 11.20 -8.16
CA HIS A 21 -0.21 11.59 -8.66
C HIS A 21 -0.07 13.10 -8.87
N VAL A 22 -1.11 13.77 -9.38
CA VAL A 22 -1.06 15.23 -9.59
C VAL A 22 -0.86 16.05 -8.31
N THR A 23 -1.09 15.45 -7.14
CA THR A 23 -0.91 16.11 -5.84
C THR A 23 0.48 15.86 -5.23
N ARG A 24 1.30 15.01 -5.85
CA ARG A 24 2.63 14.65 -5.36
C ARG A 24 3.71 15.63 -5.83
N PRO A 25 4.82 15.80 -5.09
CA PRO A 25 5.97 16.59 -5.56
C PRO A 25 6.52 16.09 -6.91
N GLU A 26 6.45 14.79 -7.17
CA GLU A 26 6.94 14.14 -8.39
C GLU A 26 5.96 14.23 -9.57
N ALA A 27 4.87 15.01 -9.46
CA ALA A 27 3.83 15.10 -10.50
C ALA A 27 4.39 15.50 -11.88
N SER A 28 5.51 16.23 -11.92
CA SER A 28 6.18 16.67 -13.15
C SER A 28 7.18 15.66 -13.72
N GLU A 29 7.51 14.59 -13.00
CA GLU A 29 8.54 13.63 -13.42
C GLU A 29 8.02 12.65 -14.48
N PHE A 30 6.74 12.30 -14.44
CA PHE A 30 6.13 11.34 -15.35
C PHE A 30 4.73 11.79 -15.79
N THR A 31 4.44 11.61 -17.08
CA THR A 31 3.16 11.98 -17.69
C THR A 31 2.09 10.92 -17.42
N THR A 32 0.83 11.28 -17.64
CA THR A 32 -0.30 10.33 -17.67
C THR A 32 -0.06 9.18 -18.65
N GLU A 33 0.54 9.45 -19.80
CA GLU A 33 0.84 8.45 -20.82
C GLU A 33 1.88 7.44 -20.32
N ASN A 34 2.94 7.92 -19.67
CA ASN A 34 3.94 7.07 -19.01
C ASN A 34 3.26 6.14 -18.00
N MET A 35 2.49 6.70 -17.07
CA MET A 35 1.81 5.92 -16.03
C MET A 35 0.82 4.90 -16.61
N THR A 36 0.09 5.28 -17.66
CA THR A 36 -0.85 4.36 -18.35
C THR A 36 -0.11 3.19 -18.99
N SER A 37 1.09 3.41 -19.53
CA SER A 37 1.89 2.33 -20.14
C SER A 37 2.47 1.34 -19.13
N TRP A 38 2.66 1.76 -17.87
CA TRP A 38 3.18 0.92 -16.78
C TRP A 38 2.08 0.24 -15.97
N TYR A 39 0.85 0.73 -16.05
CA TYR A 39 -0.25 0.23 -15.24
C TYR A 39 -0.70 -1.15 -15.70
N SER A 40 -0.72 -2.08 -14.76
CA SER A 40 -1.34 -3.40 -14.89
C SER A 40 -2.46 -3.50 -13.86
N ALA A 41 -3.68 -3.72 -14.33
CA ALA A 41 -4.83 -3.87 -13.45
C ALA A 41 -4.72 -5.18 -12.67
N HIS A 42 -4.92 -5.12 -11.35
CA HIS A 42 -4.95 -6.30 -10.49
C HIS A 42 -3.67 -7.15 -10.58
N ASP A 43 -2.51 -6.47 -10.52
CA ASP A 43 -1.16 -7.05 -10.64
C ASP A 43 -0.72 -7.75 -9.35
N ILE A 44 -1.49 -8.75 -8.93
CA ILE A 44 -1.25 -9.54 -7.72
C ILE A 44 -0.14 -10.57 -7.94
N LEU A 45 0.58 -10.93 -6.87
CA LEU A 45 1.64 -11.93 -6.92
C LEU A 45 1.11 -13.37 -7.07
N GLY A 46 -0.17 -13.60 -6.76
CA GLY A 46 -0.79 -14.92 -6.75
C GLY A 46 -0.35 -15.77 -5.56
N TRP A 47 0.20 -15.14 -4.51
CA TRP A 47 0.66 -15.85 -3.32
C TRP A 47 -0.54 -16.33 -2.49
N PRO A 48 -0.54 -17.57 -1.95
CA PRO A 48 -1.63 -18.03 -1.10
C PRO A 48 -1.84 -17.12 0.12
N GLY A 49 -3.03 -16.53 0.22
CA GLY A 49 -3.39 -15.62 1.30
C GLY A 49 -2.88 -14.19 1.13
N GLU A 50 -2.45 -13.79 -0.08
CA GLU A 50 -2.26 -12.38 -0.44
C GLU A 50 -3.55 -11.60 -0.22
N LEU A 51 -3.47 -10.49 0.52
CA LEU A 51 -4.60 -9.64 0.82
C LEU A 51 -4.76 -8.60 -0.28
N VAL A 52 -5.91 -8.61 -0.94
CA VAL A 52 -6.31 -7.55 -1.84
C VAL A 52 -7.14 -6.54 -1.05
N ILE A 53 -6.71 -5.28 -1.02
CA ILE A 53 -7.36 -4.18 -0.33
C ILE A 53 -7.94 -3.24 -1.38
N ASP A 54 -9.26 -3.08 -1.36
CA ASP A 54 -10.01 -2.28 -2.33
C ASP A 54 -9.73 -0.78 -2.21
N GLU A 55 -9.74 -0.04 -3.32
CA GLU A 55 -9.48 1.41 -3.34
C GLU A 55 -10.42 2.23 -2.44
N THR A 56 -11.61 1.72 -2.17
CA THR A 56 -12.61 2.36 -1.30
C THR A 56 -12.35 2.16 0.18
N SER A 57 -11.40 1.30 0.55
CA SER A 57 -10.99 1.08 1.94
C SER A 57 -10.46 2.36 2.55
N THR A 58 -10.93 2.70 3.76
CA THR A 58 -10.33 3.82 4.49
C THR A 58 -8.94 3.43 4.98
N THR A 59 -8.13 4.43 5.34
CA THR A 59 -6.82 4.18 5.98
C THR A 59 -6.97 3.35 7.26
N GLU A 60 -8.00 3.63 8.07
CA GLU A 60 -8.27 2.90 9.31
C GLU A 60 -8.63 1.44 9.02
N ASP A 61 -9.57 1.20 8.11
CA ASP A 61 -9.96 -0.17 7.71
C ASP A 61 -8.78 -0.95 7.16
N THR A 62 -7.93 -0.30 6.36
CA THR A 62 -6.71 -0.88 5.80
C THR A 62 -5.74 -1.30 6.91
N ILE A 63 -5.47 -0.40 7.86
CA ILE A 63 -4.59 -0.67 9.00
C ILE A 63 -5.15 -1.83 9.84
N THR A 64 -6.44 -1.78 10.19
CA THR A 64 -7.10 -2.83 10.97
C THR A 64 -7.02 -4.19 10.28
N THR A 65 -7.24 -4.23 8.96
CA THR A 65 -7.18 -5.45 8.16
C THR A 65 -5.77 -6.05 8.16
N ILE A 66 -4.74 -5.25 7.86
CA ILE A 66 -3.35 -5.70 7.84
C ILE A 66 -2.90 -6.14 9.25
N ALA A 67 -3.25 -5.36 10.29
CA ALA A 67 -2.94 -5.67 11.67
C ALA A 67 -3.52 -7.04 12.09
N ALA A 68 -4.80 -7.27 11.82
CA ALA A 68 -5.48 -8.53 12.12
C ALA A 68 -4.84 -9.72 11.39
N ALA A 69 -4.55 -9.58 10.09
CA ALA A 69 -4.00 -10.66 9.28
C ALA A 69 -2.53 -10.98 9.59
N SER A 70 -1.76 -9.96 9.99
CA SER A 70 -0.36 -10.13 10.39
C SER A 70 -0.23 -11.13 11.55
N GLY A 71 -1.20 -11.14 12.46
CA GLY A 71 -1.13 -11.91 13.71
C GLY A 71 0.00 -11.43 14.63
N LEU A 72 0.52 -10.22 14.40
CA LEU A 72 1.51 -9.59 15.24
C LEU A 72 0.84 -8.96 16.47
N PRO A 73 1.51 -8.94 17.63
CA PRO A 73 1.02 -8.21 18.79
C PRO A 73 0.80 -6.73 18.45
N GLN A 74 -0.42 -6.24 18.66
CA GLN A 74 -0.80 -4.84 18.43
C GLN A 74 -0.60 -3.96 19.68
N ALA A 75 0.22 -4.42 20.63
CA ALA A 75 0.42 -3.78 21.93
C ALA A 75 1.34 -2.54 21.90
N GLY A 76 1.78 -2.12 20.70
CA GLY A 76 2.56 -0.90 20.49
C GLY A 76 4.04 -1.02 20.85
N HIS A 77 4.92 -0.75 19.89
CA HIS A 77 6.25 -0.23 20.16
C HIS A 77 6.42 1.04 19.32
N ASP A 78 6.12 2.19 19.93
CA ASP A 78 6.30 3.52 19.33
C ASP A 78 7.77 3.99 19.35
N ASN A 79 8.70 3.17 19.85
CA ASN A 79 10.10 3.55 20.06
C ASN A 79 10.99 3.49 18.80
N ASP A 80 10.45 3.16 17.63
CA ASP A 80 11.23 3.15 16.37
C ASP A 80 11.22 4.49 15.62
N LEU A 81 10.63 5.55 16.20
CA LEU A 81 10.88 6.91 15.71
C LEU A 81 12.31 7.32 16.09
N LEU A 82 13.27 7.06 15.19
CA LEU A 82 14.53 7.79 15.22
C LEU A 82 14.19 9.29 15.20
N PRO A 83 14.69 10.10 16.13
CA PRO A 83 14.46 11.54 16.09
C PRO A 83 14.92 12.05 14.73
N ALA A 84 14.05 12.73 14.00
CA ALA A 84 14.44 13.46 12.82
C ALA A 84 15.52 14.46 13.24
N VAL A 85 16.77 14.16 12.87
CA VAL A 85 17.90 15.04 13.12
C VAL A 85 17.69 16.28 12.25
N PRO A 86 17.72 17.50 12.82
CA PRO A 86 17.59 18.75 12.07
C PRO A 86 18.76 19.01 11.12
#